data_AF-A0A0E9M1F2-F1
#
_entry.id   AF-A0A0E9M1F2-F1
#
_cell.length_a   1.000
_cell.length_b   1.000
_cell.length_c   1.000
_cell.angle_alpha   90.00
_cell.angle_beta   90.00
_cell.angle_gamma   90.00
#
_symmetry.space_group_name_H-M   'P 1'
#
loop_
_entity.id
_entity.type
_entity.pdbx_description
1 polymer ?
#
loop_
_entity_poly.entity_id
_entity_poly.type
_entity_poly.pdbx_seq_one_letter_code
_entity_poly.pdbx_strand_id
1 'polypeptide(L)'
;MIHQLVEDLTHQEPVVEKTEATSHPYPVKKYSKWNLLNVHSWAPTFVNFSGENIYTGLSVMSQNLLGTTIITAGYNGNPAYESEKYNINLTYRGLYPIFDLDYRFGDTSFEMEGFYTNEEDDFIYGVNTQQTIYHHYLRAGASLPFNISRGHYSRHFEAGARLT
;
A
#
# COMPACT_ATOMS: atom_id res chain seq x y z
N MET A 1 21.75 -36.19 33.45
CA MET A 1 21.43 -35.41 32.23
C MET A 1 20.25 -34.46 32.44
N ILE A 2 19.10 -34.90 32.94
CA ILE A 2 17.94 -34.02 33.24
C ILE A 2 18.27 -32.94 34.30
N HIS A 3 19.03 -33.33 35.34
CA HIS A 3 19.38 -32.42 36.44
C HIS A 3 20.24 -31.23 36.00
N GLN A 4 21.15 -31.44 35.05
CA GLN A 4 22.05 -30.43 34.53
C GLN A 4 21.32 -29.43 33.62
N LEU A 5 20.38 -29.94 32.79
CA LEU A 5 19.55 -29.09 31.94
C LEU A 5 18.64 -28.16 32.76
N VAL A 6 18.06 -28.67 33.84
CA VAL A 6 17.25 -27.84 34.76
C VAL A 6 18.11 -26.73 35.36
N GLU A 7 19.31 -27.07 35.80
CA GLU A 7 20.22 -26.12 36.45
C GLU A 7 20.72 -25.05 35.47
N ASP A 8 21.03 -25.41 34.22
CA ASP A 8 21.41 -24.48 33.16
C ASP A 8 20.25 -23.51 32.80
N LEU A 9 19.02 -24.02 32.71
CA LEU A 9 17.82 -23.21 32.46
C LEU A 9 17.53 -22.24 33.63
N THR A 10 17.81 -22.65 34.86
CA THR A 10 17.56 -21.81 36.05
C THR A 10 18.57 -20.66 36.16
N HIS A 11 19.78 -20.83 35.60
CA HIS A 11 20.79 -19.76 35.53
C HIS A 11 20.62 -18.84 34.32
N GLN A 12 19.85 -19.26 33.30
CA GLN A 12 19.63 -18.48 32.10
C GLN A 12 18.69 -17.28 32.32
N GLU A 13 17.79 -17.36 33.30
CA GLU A 13 16.94 -16.24 33.69
C GLU A 13 17.53 -15.54 34.92
N PRO A 14 17.92 -14.26 34.84
CA PRO A 14 18.29 -13.52 36.04
C PRO A 14 17.07 -13.50 36.97
N VAL A 15 17.27 -13.79 38.26
CA VAL A 15 16.25 -13.57 39.28
C VAL A 15 15.96 -12.08 39.30
N VAL A 16 14.90 -11.68 38.60
CA VAL A 16 14.41 -10.30 38.61
C VAL A 16 13.84 -10.09 40.00
N GLU A 17 14.59 -9.43 40.88
CA GLU A 17 14.00 -8.84 42.09
C GLU A 17 12.76 -8.08 41.65
N LYS A 18 11.67 -8.28 42.38
CA LYS A 18 10.37 -7.64 42.12
C LYS A 18 10.55 -6.13 42.24
N THR A 19 11.04 -5.53 41.17
CA THR A 19 11.23 -4.10 41.03
C THR A 19 9.84 -3.55 41.18
N GLU A 20 9.61 -2.72 42.19
CA GLU A 20 8.35 -1.99 42.30
C GLU A 20 8.14 -1.34 40.94
N ALA A 21 7.14 -1.83 40.20
CA ALA A 21 6.87 -1.35 38.88
C ALA A 21 6.62 0.15 39.04
N THR A 22 7.57 0.95 38.58
CA THR A 22 7.44 2.40 38.61
C THR A 22 6.20 2.72 37.80
N SER A 23 5.11 3.03 38.51
CA SER A 23 3.82 3.34 37.93
C SER A 23 3.96 4.68 37.22
N HIS A 24 4.45 4.64 35.99
CA HIS A 24 4.47 5.79 35.12
C HIS A 24 3.01 6.19 34.87
N PRO A 25 2.59 7.40 35.27
CA PRO A 25 1.24 7.85 34.97
C PRO A 25 1.09 7.95 33.46
N TYR A 26 0.24 7.12 32.86
CA TYR A 26 -0.12 7.22 31.45
C TYR A 26 -1.23 8.27 31.32
N PRO A 27 -0.96 9.48 30.82
CA PRO A 27 -2.00 10.50 30.69
C PRO A 27 -3.03 10.02 29.66
N VAL A 28 -4.27 9.83 30.11
CA VAL A 28 -5.39 9.51 29.23
C VAL A 28 -5.70 10.73 28.37
N LYS A 29 -5.53 10.60 27.05
CA LYS A 29 -5.86 11.64 26.07
C LYS A 29 -7.05 11.20 25.23
N LYS A 30 -7.92 12.14 24.89
CA LYS A 30 -9.03 11.89 23.95
C LYS A 30 -8.46 11.51 22.58
N TYR A 31 -8.94 10.40 22.02
CA TYR A 31 -8.56 9.98 20.67
C TYR A 31 -9.38 10.73 19.62
N SER A 32 -8.70 11.28 18.60
CA SER A 32 -9.34 11.94 17.46
C SER A 32 -9.49 10.98 16.29
N LYS A 33 -10.65 10.99 15.63
CA LYS A 33 -10.87 10.24 14.37
C LYS A 33 -9.96 10.72 13.23
N TRP A 34 -9.41 11.92 13.35
CA TRP A 34 -8.46 12.51 12.41
C TRP A 34 -7.01 12.11 12.66
N ASN A 35 -6.76 11.24 13.64
CA ASN A 35 -5.46 10.60 13.79
C ASN A 35 -5.34 9.49 12.75
N LEU A 36 -5.11 9.87 11.49
CA LEU A 36 -5.14 8.99 10.32
C LEU A 36 -3.84 8.21 10.13
N LEU A 37 -2.71 8.81 10.54
CA LEU A 37 -1.39 8.28 10.30
C LEU A 37 -0.81 7.65 11.56
N ASN A 38 -0.42 6.39 11.45
CA ASN A 38 0.35 5.66 12.43
C ASN A 38 1.05 4.51 11.69
N VAL A 39 2.33 4.70 11.35
CA VAL A 39 3.12 3.72 10.59
C VAL A 39 3.14 2.41 11.37
N HIS A 40 2.56 1.38 10.78
CA HIS A 40 2.37 0.08 11.43
C HIS A 40 3.38 -0.94 10.95
N SER A 41 3.69 -0.94 9.64
CA SER A 41 4.66 -1.86 9.06
C SER A 41 5.25 -1.31 7.77
N TRP A 42 6.38 -1.88 7.38
CA TRP A 42 7.02 -1.65 6.10
C TRP A 42 7.72 -2.94 5.65
N ALA A 43 8.00 -3.06 4.36
CA ALA A 43 8.68 -4.22 3.80
C ALA A 43 9.65 -3.78 2.69
N PRO A 44 10.85 -4.39 2.60
CA PRO A 44 11.81 -4.20 1.51
C PRO A 44 11.40 -4.98 0.23
N THR A 45 10.10 -5.09 0.02
CA THR A 45 9.46 -5.69 -1.16
C THR A 45 8.20 -4.90 -1.43
N PHE A 46 7.81 -4.80 -2.69
CA PHE A 46 6.50 -4.29 -3.03
C PHE A 46 5.44 -5.36 -2.80
N VAL A 47 4.44 -5.05 -1.97
CA VAL A 47 3.31 -5.94 -1.68
C VAL A 47 2.05 -5.36 -2.32
N ASN A 48 1.46 -6.09 -3.26
CA ASN A 48 0.13 -5.78 -3.76
C ASN A 48 -0.91 -6.40 -2.82
N PHE A 49 -1.41 -5.60 -1.87
CA PHE A 49 -2.40 -6.04 -0.88
C PHE A 49 -3.75 -6.47 -1.47
N SER A 50 -4.05 -6.10 -2.73
CA SER A 50 -5.30 -6.52 -3.41
C SER A 50 -5.18 -7.84 -4.14
N GLY A 51 -3.98 -8.20 -4.60
CA GLY A 51 -3.74 -9.39 -5.44
C GLY A 51 -2.79 -10.41 -4.83
N GLU A 52 -2.33 -10.21 -3.59
CA GLU A 52 -1.40 -11.07 -2.85
C GLU A 52 -0.06 -11.35 -3.58
N ASN A 53 0.32 -10.47 -4.50
CA ASN A 53 1.57 -10.60 -5.24
C ASN A 53 2.68 -9.79 -4.55
N ILE A 54 3.89 -10.36 -4.56
CA ILE A 54 5.10 -9.72 -4.04
C ILE A 54 6.06 -9.49 -5.21
N TYR A 55 6.55 -8.27 -5.34
CA TYR A 55 7.55 -7.88 -6.34
C TYR A 55 8.74 -7.21 -5.66
N THR A 56 9.84 -7.07 -6.40
CA THR A 56 10.96 -6.23 -5.98
C THR A 56 10.48 -4.79 -5.77
N GLY A 57 10.84 -4.17 -4.65
CA GLY A 57 10.39 -2.80 -4.37
C GLY A 57 10.36 -2.47 -2.89
N LEU A 58 9.50 -1.53 -2.52
CA LEU A 58 9.31 -1.08 -1.14
C LEU A 58 7.82 -0.90 -0.87
N SER A 59 7.36 -1.25 0.33
CA SER A 59 6.01 -0.96 0.80
C SER A 59 6.01 -0.42 2.22
N VAL A 60 5.06 0.45 2.51
CA VAL A 60 4.77 0.98 3.85
C VAL A 60 3.26 0.98 4.08
N MET A 61 2.86 0.63 5.29
CA MET A 61 1.48 0.60 5.72
C MET A 61 1.33 1.39 7.02
N SER A 62 0.31 2.24 7.04
CA SER A 62 -0.11 3.04 8.16
C SER A 62 -1.51 2.60 8.57
N GLN A 63 -1.70 2.34 9.86
CA GLN A 63 -2.98 1.94 10.43
C GLN A 63 -3.19 2.66 11.75
N ASN A 64 -4.28 3.40 11.84
CA ASN A 64 -4.61 4.10 13.07
C ASN A 64 -5.09 3.14 14.19
N LEU A 65 -5.06 3.61 15.44
CA LEU A 65 -5.35 2.80 16.63
C LEU A 65 -6.73 2.10 16.57
N LEU A 66 -7.74 2.75 15.98
CA LEU A 66 -9.09 2.19 15.87
C LEU A 66 -9.29 1.30 14.63
N GLY A 67 -8.28 1.14 13.77
CA GLY A 67 -8.39 0.45 12.49
C GLY A 67 -9.39 1.07 11.51
N THR A 68 -9.82 2.32 11.76
CA THR A 68 -10.75 3.04 10.89
C THR A 68 -10.06 3.67 9.69
N THR A 69 -8.73 3.80 9.73
CA THR A 69 -7.93 4.31 8.60
C THR A 69 -6.80 3.34 8.31
N ILE A 70 -6.74 2.89 7.06
CA ILE A 70 -5.61 2.13 6.51
C ILE A 70 -5.09 2.89 5.31
N ILE A 71 -3.79 3.17 5.30
CA ILE A 71 -3.09 3.79 4.18
C ILE A 71 -1.92 2.90 3.82
N THR A 72 -1.81 2.52 2.56
CA THR A 72 -0.66 1.78 2.03
C THR A 72 -0.01 2.58 0.92
N ALA A 73 1.30 2.61 0.89
CA ALA A 73 2.06 3.20 -0.20
C ALA A 73 3.20 2.27 -0.59
N GLY A 74 3.59 2.28 -1.86
CA GLY A 74 4.67 1.44 -2.32
C GLY A 74 5.25 1.84 -3.66
N TYR A 75 6.48 1.38 -3.88
CA TYR A 75 7.20 1.46 -5.14
C TYR A 75 7.44 0.03 -5.65
N ASN A 76 6.94 -0.27 -6.85
CA ASN A 76 7.15 -1.51 -7.57
C ASN A 76 8.33 -1.33 -8.53
N GLY A 77 9.42 -2.04 -8.27
CA GLY A 77 10.62 -2.04 -9.10
C GLY A 77 10.61 -3.06 -10.24
N ASN A 78 9.49 -3.76 -10.47
CA ASN A 78 9.35 -4.67 -11.60
C ASN A 78 9.15 -3.87 -12.91
N PRO A 79 10.04 -3.98 -13.91
CA PRO A 79 9.94 -3.26 -15.18
C PRO A 79 8.63 -3.52 -15.96
N ALA A 80 7.98 -4.68 -15.73
CA ALA A 80 6.70 -4.99 -16.36
C ALA A 80 5.54 -4.07 -15.88
N TYR A 81 5.75 -3.32 -14.79
CA TYR A 81 4.75 -2.45 -14.16
C TYR A 81 5.20 -0.98 -14.07
N GLU A 82 6.09 -0.53 -14.95
CA GLU A 82 6.62 0.85 -14.94
C GLU A 82 5.54 1.93 -14.98
N SER A 83 4.45 1.69 -15.71
CA SER A 83 3.29 2.60 -15.83
C SER A 83 2.54 2.81 -14.51
N GLU A 84 2.69 1.90 -13.55
CA GLU A 84 2.01 1.92 -12.24
C GLU A 84 3.03 1.68 -11.11
N LYS A 85 4.27 2.14 -11.30
CA LYS A 85 5.39 1.85 -10.38
C LYS A 85 5.18 2.41 -8.97
N TYR A 86 4.45 3.50 -8.82
CA TYR A 86 4.07 4.03 -7.50
C TYR A 86 2.60 3.79 -7.22
N ASN A 87 2.29 3.36 -6.00
CA ASN A 87 0.93 3.02 -5.60
C ASN A 87 0.63 3.64 -4.23
N ILE A 88 -0.55 4.23 -4.10
CA ILE A 88 -1.08 4.78 -2.85
C ILE A 88 -2.53 4.33 -2.72
N ASN A 89 -2.86 3.64 -1.63
CA ASN A 89 -4.23 3.27 -1.30
C ASN A 89 -4.61 3.85 0.06
N LEU A 90 -5.84 4.31 0.18
CA LEU A 90 -6.42 4.82 1.42
C LEU A 90 -7.83 4.27 1.57
N THR A 91 -8.10 3.67 2.72
CA THR A 91 -9.44 3.24 3.13
C THR A 91 -9.78 3.92 4.45
N TYR A 92 -10.90 4.65 4.48
CA TYR A 92 -11.37 5.37 5.66
C TYR A 92 -12.81 5.00 6.02
N ARG A 93 -13.01 4.56 7.26
CA ARG A 93 -14.27 4.00 7.79
C ARG A 93 -14.82 4.77 9.00
N GLY A 94 -14.27 5.95 9.29
CA GLY A 94 -14.54 6.67 10.54
C GLY A 94 -15.86 7.47 10.60
N LEU A 95 -16.51 7.69 9.44
CA LEU A 95 -17.67 8.59 9.28
C LEU A 95 -18.97 7.92 8.86
N TYR A 96 -19.05 6.58 8.87
CA TYR A 96 -20.26 5.79 8.50
C TYR A 96 -20.60 5.63 7.00
N PRO A 97 -19.87 6.25 6.06
CA PRO A 97 -19.50 5.60 4.80
C PRO A 97 -18.09 5.00 4.89
N ILE A 98 -17.80 4.03 4.04
CA ILE A 98 -16.44 3.57 3.74
C ILE A 98 -15.98 4.35 2.51
N PHE A 99 -14.89 5.08 2.64
CA PHE A 99 -14.25 5.78 1.53
C PHE A 99 -13.00 5.03 1.11
N ASP A 100 -12.84 4.85 -0.20
CA ASP A 100 -11.69 4.19 -0.79
C ASP A 100 -11.07 5.09 -1.86
N LEU A 101 -9.75 5.20 -1.82
CA LEU A 101 -8.93 5.93 -2.79
C LEU A 101 -7.80 5.01 -3.22
N ASP A 102 -7.63 4.86 -4.52
CA ASP A 102 -6.53 4.11 -5.14
C ASP A 102 -5.92 4.99 -6.22
N TYR A 103 -4.66 5.36 -6.02
CA TYR A 103 -3.89 6.18 -6.93
C TYR A 103 -2.62 5.44 -7.32
N ARG A 104 -2.43 5.23 -8.62
CA ARG A 104 -1.29 4.52 -9.19
C ARG A 104 -0.69 5.39 -10.27
N PHE A 105 0.62 5.59 -10.25
CA PHE A 105 1.28 6.45 -11.20
C PHE A 105 2.66 5.92 -11.56
N GLY A 106 3.10 6.27 -12.75
CA GLY A 106 4.37 5.83 -13.29
C GLY A 106 4.61 6.42 -14.66
N ASP A 107 5.56 5.83 -15.35
CA ASP A 107 5.93 6.26 -16.69
C ASP A 107 6.32 5.06 -17.52
N THR A 108 6.32 5.23 -18.83
CA THR A 108 6.82 4.23 -19.75
C THR A 108 7.62 4.95 -20.82
N SER A 109 8.85 4.48 -21.04
CA SER A 109 9.71 5.00 -22.08
C SER A 109 9.65 4.09 -23.30
N PHE A 110 9.60 4.68 -24.48
CA PHE A 110 9.73 3.94 -25.73
C PHE A 110 10.72 4.65 -26.64
N GLU A 111 11.48 3.83 -27.38
CA GLU A 111 12.39 4.29 -28.41
C GLU A 111 11.69 4.11 -29.74
N MET A 112 11.53 5.21 -30.48
CA MET A 112 11.09 5.16 -31.86
C MET A 112 12.34 5.26 -32.75
N GLU A 113 12.68 4.14 -33.37
CA GLU A 113 13.71 4.04 -34.41
C GLU A 113 13.05 3.77 -35.75
N GLY A 114 13.39 4.58 -36.76
CA GLY A 114 12.79 4.46 -38.08
C GLY A 114 13.67 5.06 -39.17
N PHE A 115 13.55 4.51 -40.37
CA PHE A 115 14.17 5.05 -41.57
C PHE A 115 13.10 5.73 -42.42
N TYR A 116 13.27 7.01 -42.70
CA TYR A 116 12.45 7.71 -43.68
C TYR A 116 13.22 7.75 -45.01
N THR A 117 12.57 7.28 -46.07
CA THR A 117 13.02 7.47 -47.45
C THR A 117 12.16 8.55 -48.09
N ASN A 118 12.79 9.51 -48.74
CA ASN A 118 12.10 10.49 -49.56
C ASN A 118 12.02 9.93 -50.99
N GLU A 119 10.80 9.76 -51.54
CA GLU A 119 10.58 9.21 -52.87
C GLU A 119 11.26 10.02 -54.00
N GLU A 120 11.58 11.30 -53.76
CA GLU A 120 12.23 12.17 -54.76
C GLU A 120 13.76 12.09 -54.78
N ASP A 121 14.43 11.67 -53.70
CA ASP A 121 15.85 12.00 -53.51
C ASP A 121 16.74 10.85 -52.98
N ASP A 122 16.22 9.62 -52.87
CA ASP A 122 16.95 8.38 -52.51
C ASP A 122 17.78 8.43 -51.18
N PHE A 123 17.64 9.51 -50.40
CA PHE A 123 18.27 9.68 -49.09
C PHE A 123 17.50 8.93 -48.01
N ILE A 124 18.23 8.21 -47.15
CA ILE A 124 17.71 7.51 -45.98
C ILE A 124 18.06 8.34 -44.73
N TYR A 125 17.04 8.80 -44.00
CA TYR A 125 17.21 9.46 -42.71
C TYR A 125 16.87 8.49 -41.58
N GLY A 126 17.83 8.23 -40.69
CA GLY A 126 17.58 7.53 -39.43
C GLY A 126 17.08 8.51 -38.38
N VAL A 127 15.88 8.30 -37.86
CA VAL A 127 15.40 8.98 -36.64
C VAL A 127 15.53 8.03 -35.46
N ASN A 128 16.12 8.52 -34.39
CA ASN A 128 16.07 7.88 -33.08
C ASN A 128 15.52 8.93 -32.10
N THR A 129 14.36 8.67 -31.53
CA THR A 129 13.79 9.52 -30.49
C THR A 129 13.33 8.68 -29.31
N GLN A 130 13.73 9.12 -28.12
CA GLN A 130 13.27 8.56 -26.85
C GLN A 130 12.12 9.43 -26.34
N GLN A 131 10.97 8.80 -26.08
CA GLN A 131 9.79 9.47 -25.55
C GLN A 131 9.35 8.77 -24.26
N THR A 132 8.96 9.57 -23.27
CA THR A 132 8.44 9.08 -21.98
C THR A 132 7.01 9.57 -21.80
N ILE A 133 6.09 8.63 -21.55
CA ILE A 133 4.68 8.93 -21.25
C ILE A 133 4.44 8.71 -19.76
N TYR A 134 3.80 9.67 -19.11
CA TYR A 134 3.36 9.56 -17.72
C TYR A 134 1.95 8.99 -17.64
N HIS A 135 1.75 7.99 -16.78
CA HIS A 135 0.47 7.33 -16.56
C HIS A 135 -0.06 7.66 -15.17
N HIS A 136 -1.35 7.98 -15.09
CA HIS A 136 -2.03 8.35 -13.85
C HIS A 136 -3.37 7.63 -13.75
N TYR A 137 -3.45 6.66 -12.87
CA TYR A 137 -4.68 5.95 -12.55
C TYR A 137 -5.22 6.44 -11.21
N LEU A 138 -6.49 6.86 -11.18
CA LEU A 138 -7.17 7.30 -9.97
C LEU A 138 -8.56 6.66 -9.86
N ARG A 139 -8.80 5.93 -8.78
CA ARG A 139 -10.12 5.42 -8.41
C ARG A 139 -10.51 5.97 -7.05
N ALA A 140 -11.70 6.54 -6.96
CA ALA A 140 -12.27 7.03 -5.71
C ALA A 140 -13.69 6.49 -5.55
N GLY A 141 -14.02 5.99 -4.36
CA GLY A 141 -15.31 5.36 -4.09
C GLY A 141 -15.82 5.64 -2.68
N ALA A 142 -17.12 5.51 -2.52
CA ALA A 142 -17.81 5.52 -1.23
C ALA A 142 -18.88 4.42 -1.21
N SER A 143 -18.91 3.62 -0.16
CA SER A 143 -19.90 2.57 0.03
C SER A 143 -20.51 2.60 1.42
N LEU A 144 -21.73 2.10 1.55
CA LEU A 144 -22.40 1.95 2.84
C LEU A 144 -22.30 0.50 3.31
N PRO A 145 -21.82 0.23 4.53
CA PRO A 145 -21.66 -1.14 5.05
C PRO A 145 -22.97 -1.74 5.59
N PHE A 146 -24.13 -1.41 5.00
CA PHE A 146 -25.42 -1.93 5.43
C PHE A 146 -25.81 -3.17 4.63
N ASN A 147 -26.20 -4.23 5.33
CA ASN A 147 -26.82 -5.39 4.69
C ASN A 147 -28.34 -5.16 4.60
N ILE A 148 -28.82 -4.80 3.41
CA ILE A 148 -30.25 -4.63 3.12
C ILE A 148 -30.84 -5.84 2.35
N SER A 149 -30.14 -6.97 2.38
CA SER A 149 -30.56 -8.22 1.75
C SER A 149 -31.82 -8.78 2.40
N ARG A 150 -32.71 -9.40 1.61
CA ARG A 150 -33.95 -10.02 2.11
C ARG A 150 -34.28 -11.28 1.32
N GLY A 151 -34.50 -12.39 2.04
CA GLY A 151 -34.76 -13.70 1.42
C GLY A 151 -33.56 -14.16 0.60
N HIS A 152 -33.80 -14.53 -0.66
CA HIS A 152 -32.77 -14.99 -1.61
C HIS A 152 -32.04 -13.85 -2.34
N TYR A 153 -32.33 -12.58 -2.02
CA TYR A 153 -31.78 -11.43 -2.74
C TYR A 153 -30.75 -10.69 -1.91
N SER A 154 -29.51 -10.59 -2.43
CA SER A 154 -28.46 -9.72 -1.90
C SER A 154 -28.63 -8.28 -2.40
N ARG A 155 -28.48 -7.30 -1.51
CA ARG A 155 -28.61 -5.87 -1.85
C ARG A 155 -27.53 -5.06 -1.12
N HIS A 156 -26.88 -4.16 -1.85
CA HIS A 156 -25.85 -3.24 -1.34
C HIS A 156 -25.95 -1.89 -2.08
N PHE A 157 -25.36 -0.83 -1.51
CA PHE A 157 -25.28 0.49 -2.12
C PHE A 157 -23.81 0.92 -2.22
N GLU A 158 -23.39 1.27 -3.44
CA GLU A 158 -22.03 1.69 -3.76
C GLU A 158 -22.09 2.86 -4.76
N ALA A 159 -21.25 3.87 -4.54
CA ALA A 159 -21.04 4.98 -5.45
C ALA A 159 -19.53 5.15 -5.71
N GLY A 160 -19.11 5.31 -6.96
CA GLY A 160 -17.68 5.46 -7.27
C GLY A 160 -17.41 6.13 -8.61
N ALA A 161 -16.18 6.62 -8.75
CA ALA A 161 -15.64 7.23 -9.96
C ALA A 161 -14.24 6.65 -10.27
N ARG A 162 -13.94 6.52 -11.56
CA ARG A 162 -12.66 6.01 -12.08
C ARG A 162 -12.15 6.95 -13.17
N LEU A 163 -10.90 7.35 -13.05
CA LEU A 163 -10.14 8.14 -14.02
C LEU A 163 -8.86 7.35 -14.35
N THR A 164 -8.50 7.29 -15.63
CA THR A 164 -7.37 6.53 -16.18
C THR A 164 -6.54 7.38 -17.10
#